data_AF-A0A6A6MYE2-F1
#
_entry.id   AF-A0A6A6MYE2-F1
#
_cell.length_a   1.000
_cell.length_b   1.000
_cell.length_c   1.000
_cell.angle_alpha   90.00
_cell.angle_beta   90.00
_cell.angle_gamma   90.00
#
_symmetry.space_group_name_H-M   'P 1'
#
loop_
_entity.id
_entity.type
_entity.pdbx_description
1 polymer ?
#
loop_
_entity_poly.entity_id
_entity_poly.type
_entity_poly.pdbx_seq_one_letter_code
_entity_poly.pdbx_strand_id
1 'polypeptide(L)'
;MSQQSSLAAARADNFYYPPEWTPKQEEDLQKKKEAEPVLVQLQRVSDARHSDDCALHKALQAQLRSQKKRVAEEEFASSKMGLGIRLLPTTKEDACIAAHVKFSSRFEKNRKDKRASINAASIFPESFFNKKHLELEDKRRKISVAAAYNLLSGGLKPSSWL
;
A
#
# COMPACT_ATOMS: atom_id res chain seq x y z
N MET A 1 82.91 -35.39 -3.17
CA MET A 1 82.66 -34.40 -2.10
C MET A 1 82.47 -33.05 -2.77
N SER A 2 81.22 -32.58 -2.83
CA SER A 2 80.83 -31.36 -3.55
C SER A 2 81.17 -30.14 -2.69
N GLN A 3 82.06 -29.27 -3.16
CA GLN A 3 82.39 -28.03 -2.45
C GLN A 3 81.37 -26.94 -2.79
N GLN A 4 80.75 -26.39 -1.76
CA GLN A 4 79.83 -25.25 -1.82
C GLN A 4 80.61 -23.98 -2.17
N SER A 5 80.24 -23.25 -3.24
CA SER A 5 80.80 -21.93 -3.51
C SER A 5 80.09 -20.86 -2.68
N SER A 6 80.82 -20.23 -1.75
CA SER A 6 80.35 -19.07 -1.00
C SER A 6 80.69 -17.79 -1.76
N LEU A 7 79.77 -17.30 -2.61
CA LEU A 7 79.85 -15.94 -3.13
C LEU A 7 79.09 -15.02 -2.17
N ALA A 8 79.81 -14.49 -1.18
CA ALA A 8 79.32 -13.43 -0.32
C ALA A 8 79.31 -12.10 -1.10
N ALA A 9 78.16 -11.45 -1.13
CA ALA A 9 77.94 -10.17 -1.77
C ALA A 9 78.91 -9.09 -1.22
N ALA A 10 79.66 -8.44 -2.11
CA ALA A 10 80.34 -7.20 -1.79
C ALA A 10 79.28 -6.14 -1.47
N ARG A 11 79.30 -5.61 -0.24
CA ARG A 11 78.48 -4.44 0.13
C ARG A 11 78.96 -3.24 -0.69
N ALA A 12 78.11 -2.78 -1.60
CA ALA A 12 78.38 -1.56 -2.34
C ALA A 12 78.15 -0.35 -1.42
N ASP A 13 79.22 0.35 -1.05
CA ASP A 13 79.18 1.53 -0.18
C ASP A 13 78.91 2.85 -0.94
N ASN A 14 78.70 2.78 -2.26
CA ASN A 14 78.44 3.94 -3.11
C ASN A 14 77.06 3.85 -3.76
N PHE A 15 76.04 4.34 -3.06
CA PHE A 15 74.74 4.65 -3.66
C PHE A 15 74.82 6.05 -4.30
N TYR A 16 74.52 6.15 -5.59
CA TYR A 16 74.46 7.43 -6.29
C TYR A 16 73.17 8.16 -5.91
N TYR A 17 73.30 9.33 -5.27
CA TYR A 17 72.20 10.22 -4.99
C TYR A 17 72.21 11.39 -5.99
N PRO A 18 71.09 11.71 -6.64
CA PRO A 18 70.99 12.87 -7.53
C PRO A 18 71.39 14.18 -6.80
N PRO A 19 71.94 15.19 -7.49
CA PRO A 19 72.40 16.44 -6.86
C PRO A 19 71.30 17.24 -6.14
N GLU A 20 70.05 17.04 -6.53
CA GLU A 20 68.87 17.69 -5.92
C GLU A 20 68.28 16.88 -4.74
N TRP A 21 68.82 15.69 -4.44
CA TRP A 21 68.32 14.81 -3.39
C TRP A 21 68.71 15.32 -2.01
N THR A 22 67.76 15.30 -1.07
CA THR A 22 68.02 15.60 0.33
C THR A 22 67.54 14.45 1.24
N PRO A 23 68.31 14.08 2.30
CA PRO A 23 67.92 12.99 3.22
C PRO A 23 66.53 13.17 3.84
N LYS A 24 66.15 14.42 4.11
CA LYS A 24 64.83 14.79 4.67
C LYS A 24 63.68 14.37 3.75
N GLN A 25 63.83 14.56 2.44
CA GLN A 25 62.82 14.18 1.46
C GLN A 25 62.65 12.65 1.39
N GLU A 26 63.74 11.89 1.51
CA GLU A 26 63.68 10.42 1.52
C GLU A 26 62.98 9.89 2.79
N GLU A 27 63.30 10.43 3.96
CA GLU A 27 62.61 10.09 5.21
C GLU A 27 61.11 10.37 5.13
N ASP A 28 60.72 11.50 4.55
CA ASP A 28 59.32 11.86 4.38
C ASP A 28 58.61 10.93 3.36
N LEU A 29 59.31 10.46 2.32
CA LEU A 29 58.80 9.47 1.37
C LEU A 29 58.67 8.08 2.01
N GLN A 30 59.62 7.67 2.85
CA GLN A 30 59.56 6.40 3.58
C GLN A 30 58.43 6.39 4.59
N LYS A 31 58.27 7.46 5.37
CA LYS A 31 57.13 7.61 6.31
C LYS A 31 55.78 7.56 5.59
N LYS A 32 55.69 8.14 4.39
CA LYS A 32 54.47 8.03 3.57
C LYS A 32 54.21 6.59 3.15
N LYS A 33 55.22 5.88 2.65
CA LYS A 33 55.12 4.46 2.24
C LYS A 33 54.75 3.55 3.43
N GLU A 34 55.30 3.81 4.61
CA GLU A 34 55.00 3.05 5.83
C GLU A 34 53.59 3.35 6.36
N ALA A 35 53.12 4.60 6.25
CA ALA A 35 51.79 5.01 6.70
C ALA A 35 50.67 4.67 5.71
N GLU A 36 50.97 4.54 4.42
CA GLU A 36 50.03 4.19 3.35
C GLU A 36 49.12 2.99 3.67
N PRO A 37 49.63 1.83 4.12
CA PRO A 37 48.78 0.68 4.46
C PRO A 37 47.84 0.97 5.64
N VAL A 38 48.26 1.78 6.61
CA VAL A 38 47.46 2.13 7.79
C VAL A 38 46.30 3.04 7.39
N LEU A 39 46.54 4.02 6.52
CA LEU A 39 45.49 4.91 6.02
C LEU A 39 44.43 4.14 5.23
N VAL A 40 44.85 3.18 4.39
CA VAL A 40 43.92 2.31 3.65
C VAL A 40 43.12 1.43 4.61
N GLN A 41 43.75 0.91 5.67
CA GLN A 41 43.05 0.13 6.70
C GLN A 41 42.03 0.98 7.46
N LEU A 42 42.38 2.21 7.84
CA LEU A 42 41.47 3.14 8.51
C LEU A 42 40.30 3.52 7.62
N GLN A 43 40.54 3.77 6.33
CA GLN A 43 39.49 4.02 5.36
C GLN A 43 38.55 2.82 5.23
N ARG A 44 39.08 1.61 5.08
CA ARG A 44 38.26 0.37 5.02
C ARG A 44 37.41 0.18 6.27
N VAL A 45 37.97 0.43 7.45
CA VAL A 45 37.23 0.36 8.72
C VAL A 45 36.17 1.44 8.79
N SER A 46 36.44 2.64 8.28
CA SER A 46 35.46 3.73 8.19
C SER A 46 34.33 3.37 7.23
N ASP A 47 34.65 2.91 6.02
CA ASP A 47 33.68 2.53 4.98
C ASP A 47 32.83 1.34 5.44
N ALA A 48 33.41 0.37 6.16
CA ALA A 48 32.69 -0.76 6.73
C ALA A 48 31.77 -0.36 7.89
N ARG A 49 32.12 0.69 8.65
CA ARG A 49 31.28 1.21 9.74
C ARG A 49 30.12 2.07 9.23
N HIS A 50 30.33 2.79 8.12
CA HIS A 50 29.36 3.74 7.55
C HIS A 50 28.64 3.21 6.30
N SER A 51 28.79 1.92 5.97
CA SER A 51 28.14 1.32 4.79
C SER A 51 26.61 1.45 4.82
N ASP A 52 26.04 1.52 6.02
CA ASP A 52 24.60 1.39 6.26
C ASP A 52 23.92 2.69 6.71
N ASP A 53 24.61 3.83 6.70
CA ASP A 53 24.13 5.12 7.24
C ASP A 53 22.74 5.54 6.71
N CYS A 54 22.43 5.13 5.48
CA CYS A 54 21.15 5.45 4.85
C CYS A 54 20.13 4.30 4.87
N ALA A 55 20.52 3.07 5.21
CA ALA A 55 19.65 1.90 5.11
C ALA A 55 18.49 1.97 6.11
N LEU A 56 18.80 2.31 7.37
CA LEU A 56 17.81 2.44 8.44
C LEU A 56 16.82 3.58 8.15
N HIS A 57 17.32 4.77 7.78
CA HIS A 57 16.46 5.91 7.47
C HIS A 57 15.55 5.64 6.27
N LYS A 58 16.05 4.99 5.21
CA LYS A 58 15.24 4.55 4.06
C LYS A 58 14.16 3.56 4.49
N ALA A 59 14.49 2.58 5.33
CA ALA A 59 13.52 1.60 5.84
C ALA A 59 12.42 2.27 6.67
N LEU A 60 12.79 3.18 7.57
CA LEU A 60 11.84 3.94 8.40
C LEU A 60 10.93 4.82 7.55
N GLN A 61 11.47 5.53 6.55
CA GLN A 61 10.65 6.30 5.63
C GLN A 61 9.68 5.42 4.84
N ALA A 62 10.12 4.24 4.39
CA ALA A 62 9.24 3.29 3.69
C ALA A 62 8.09 2.82 4.59
N GLN A 63 8.38 2.50 5.86
CA GLN A 63 7.36 2.14 6.86
C GLN A 63 6.37 3.28 7.12
N LEU A 64 6.85 4.52 7.27
CA LEU A 64 5.96 5.67 7.46
C LEU A 64 5.09 5.95 6.24
N ARG A 65 5.63 5.81 5.03
CA ARG A 65 4.85 5.94 3.78
C ARG A 65 3.80 4.85 3.67
N SER A 66 4.12 3.60 3.99
CA SER A 66 3.15 2.51 3.97
C SER A 66 2.07 2.69 5.06
N GLN A 67 2.45 3.17 6.25
CA GLN A 67 1.49 3.57 7.29
C GLN A 67 0.54 4.66 6.80
N LYS A 68 1.06 5.77 6.27
CA LYS A 68 0.26 6.87 5.73
C LYS A 68 -0.68 6.42 4.62
N LYS A 69 -0.22 5.52 3.74
CA LYS A 69 -1.05 4.95 2.68
C LYS A 69 -2.23 4.15 3.25
N ARG A 70 -1.98 3.27 4.23
CA ARG A 70 -3.05 2.50 4.90
C ARG A 70 -4.08 3.42 5.58
N VAL A 71 -3.59 4.45 6.28
CA VAL A 71 -4.47 5.44 6.93
C VAL A 71 -5.33 6.17 5.90
N ALA A 72 -4.75 6.59 4.77
CA ALA A 72 -5.49 7.25 3.70
C ALA A 72 -6.56 6.34 3.08
N GLU A 73 -6.27 5.05 2.91
CA GLU A 73 -7.25 4.05 2.43
C GLU A 73 -8.40 3.87 3.43
N GLU A 74 -8.11 3.81 4.73
CA GLU A 74 -9.09 3.72 5.82
C GLU A 74 -9.99 4.97 5.90
N GLU A 75 -9.40 6.17 5.79
CA GLU A 75 -10.12 7.45 5.75
C GLU A 75 -10.96 7.61 4.49
N PHE A 76 -10.45 7.16 3.34
CA PHE A 76 -11.22 7.12 2.10
C PHE A 76 -12.42 6.19 2.21
N ALA A 77 -12.23 4.99 2.79
CA ALA A 77 -13.31 4.04 3.04
C ALA A 77 -14.36 4.63 4.00
N SER A 78 -13.92 5.31 5.06
CA SER A 78 -14.81 6.05 5.98
C SER A 78 -15.64 7.09 5.23
N SER A 79 -14.96 7.95 4.48
CA SER A 79 -15.59 9.06 3.75
C SER A 79 -16.60 8.54 2.72
N LYS A 80 -16.29 7.44 2.02
CA LYS A 80 -17.20 6.77 1.09
C LYS A 80 -18.46 6.26 1.76
N MET A 81 -18.37 5.83 3.02
CA MET A 81 -19.52 5.40 3.82
C MET A 81 -20.27 6.57 4.49
N GLY A 82 -19.80 7.82 4.30
CA GLY A 82 -20.34 9.00 4.98
C GLY A 82 -20.02 9.04 6.47
N LEU A 83 -19.00 8.30 6.91
CA LEU A 83 -18.55 8.26 8.29
C LEU A 83 -17.46 9.33 8.46
N GLY A 84 -17.55 10.14 9.52
CA GLY A 84 -16.57 11.17 9.86
C GLY A 84 -15.43 10.68 10.76
N ILE A 85 -15.20 9.36 10.83
CA ILE A 85 -14.29 8.73 11.80
C ILE A 85 -13.48 7.65 11.09
N ARG A 86 -12.15 7.68 11.27
CA ARG A 86 -11.23 6.67 10.71
C ARG A 86 -11.69 5.24 11.01
N LEU A 87 -11.81 4.44 9.96
CA LEU A 87 -12.14 3.02 10.09
C LEU A 87 -10.92 2.21 10.54
N LEU A 88 -11.13 1.36 11.54
CA LEU A 88 -10.13 0.39 11.97
C LEU A 88 -10.17 -0.86 11.07
N PRO A 89 -9.04 -1.56 10.90
CA PRO A 89 -9.01 -2.86 10.24
C PRO A 89 -9.97 -3.84 10.88
N THR A 90 -10.69 -4.62 10.07
CA THR A 90 -11.60 -5.65 10.58
C THR A 90 -10.79 -6.77 11.23
N THR A 91 -10.95 -6.95 12.54
CA THR A 91 -10.34 -8.09 13.23
C THR A 91 -11.29 -9.29 13.19
N LYS A 92 -10.71 -10.50 13.32
CA LYS A 92 -11.51 -11.74 13.39
C LYS A 92 -12.39 -11.77 14.64
N GLU A 93 -11.89 -11.20 15.73
CA GLU A 93 -12.57 -11.11 17.01
C GLU A 93 -13.85 -10.26 16.89
N ASP A 94 -13.76 -9.11 16.20
CA ASP A 94 -14.93 -8.26 15.92
C ASP A 94 -16.02 -9.02 15.18
N ALA A 95 -15.64 -9.82 14.17
CA ALA A 95 -16.59 -10.61 13.40
C ALA A 95 -17.26 -11.69 14.25
N CYS A 96 -16.50 -12.37 15.12
CA CYS A 96 -17.04 -13.33 16.07
C CYS A 96 -18.01 -12.66 17.04
N ILE A 97 -17.62 -11.54 17.66
CA ILE A 97 -18.48 -10.82 18.61
C ILE A 97 -19.77 -10.36 17.91
N ALA A 98 -19.66 -9.75 16.74
CA ALA A 98 -20.81 -9.30 15.95
C ALA A 98 -21.76 -10.46 15.60
N ALA A 99 -21.23 -11.65 15.30
CA ALA A 99 -22.05 -12.84 15.03
C ALA A 99 -22.80 -13.35 16.26
N HIS A 100 -22.25 -13.16 17.48
CA HIS A 100 -22.90 -13.56 18.72
C HIS A 100 -23.98 -12.57 19.20
N VAL A 101 -24.04 -11.36 18.64
CA VAL A 101 -25.07 -10.37 18.97
C VAL A 101 -26.44 -10.89 18.53
N LYS A 102 -27.32 -11.15 19.49
CA LYS A 102 -28.71 -11.58 19.25
C LYS A 102 -29.61 -10.37 19.04
N PHE A 103 -30.08 -10.17 17.81
CA PHE A 103 -31.13 -9.20 17.53
C PHE A 103 -32.52 -9.77 17.86
N SER A 104 -33.49 -8.88 18.05
CA SER A 104 -34.91 -9.28 18.15
C SER A 104 -35.33 -10.08 16.91
N SER A 105 -36.10 -11.14 17.10
CA SER A 105 -36.56 -12.01 16.01
C SER A 105 -37.37 -11.30 14.92
N ARG A 106 -37.95 -10.12 15.24
CA ARG A 106 -38.70 -9.27 14.31
C ARG A 106 -37.83 -8.22 13.62
N PHE A 107 -36.55 -8.08 13.97
CA PHE A 107 -35.67 -7.04 13.45
C PHE A 107 -35.58 -7.05 11.92
N GLU A 108 -35.31 -8.21 11.32
CA GLU A 108 -35.19 -8.34 9.87
C GLU A 108 -36.52 -8.11 9.14
N LYS A 109 -37.63 -8.58 9.70
CA LYS A 109 -38.98 -8.32 9.15
C LYS A 109 -39.27 -6.82 9.17
N ASN A 110 -39.13 -6.18 10.33
CA ASN A 110 -39.34 -4.74 10.49
C ASN A 110 -38.42 -3.91 9.58
N ARG A 111 -37.16 -4.33 9.38
CA ARG A 111 -36.22 -3.66 8.48
C ARG A 111 -36.66 -3.74 7.02
N LYS A 112 -37.11 -4.92 6.58
CA LYS A 112 -37.62 -5.12 5.22
C LYS A 112 -38.91 -4.35 4.98
N ASP A 113 -39.85 -4.41 5.92
CA ASP A 113 -41.13 -3.71 5.82
C ASP A 113 -40.92 -2.19 5.75
N LYS A 114 -40.07 -1.62 6.62
CA LYS A 114 -39.72 -0.18 6.56
C LYS A 114 -39.11 0.23 5.23
N ARG A 115 -38.18 -0.57 4.68
CA ARG A 115 -37.58 -0.29 3.37
C ARG A 115 -38.61 -0.39 2.25
N ALA A 116 -39.51 -1.38 2.29
CA ALA A 116 -40.58 -1.52 1.33
C ALA A 116 -41.53 -0.30 1.38
N SER A 117 -41.89 0.17 2.57
CA SER A 117 -42.71 1.38 2.74
C SER A 117 -42.03 2.64 2.20
N ILE A 118 -40.74 2.84 2.47
CA ILE A 118 -39.98 4.00 1.94
C ILE A 118 -39.89 3.94 0.41
N ASN A 119 -39.61 2.76 -0.15
CA ASN A 119 -39.51 2.58 -1.61
C ASN A 119 -40.87 2.74 -2.31
N ALA A 120 -41.96 2.40 -1.63
CA ALA A 120 -43.32 2.59 -2.14
C ALA A 120 -43.83 4.03 -1.94
N ALA A 121 -43.22 4.81 -1.03
CA ALA A 121 -43.62 6.19 -0.78
C ALA A 121 -43.19 7.12 -1.93
N SER A 122 -43.96 8.18 -2.14
CA SER A 122 -43.64 9.22 -3.13
C SER A 122 -42.42 10.03 -2.69
N ILE A 123 -41.51 10.30 -3.63
CA ILE A 123 -40.29 11.12 -3.41
C ILE A 123 -40.62 12.62 -3.47
N PHE A 124 -41.80 12.98 -3.98
CA PHE A 124 -42.24 14.37 -4.08
C PHE A 124 -42.90 14.82 -2.77
N PRO A 125 -42.71 16.09 -2.38
CA PRO A 125 -43.35 16.64 -1.20
C PRO A 125 -44.87 16.49 -1.34
N GLU A 126 -45.49 15.85 -0.35
CA GLU A 126 -46.94 15.66 -0.29
C GLU A 126 -47.63 17.02 -0.13
N SER A 127 -47.87 17.71 -1.24
CA SER A 127 -48.85 18.77 -1.31
C SER A 127 -50.24 18.14 -1.26
N PHE A 128 -50.71 17.90 -0.04
CA PHE A 128 -52.08 17.56 0.32
C PHE A 128 -52.63 16.29 -0.34
N PHE A 129 -52.74 15.23 0.45
CA PHE A 129 -53.41 13.97 0.12
C PHE A 129 -54.81 14.17 -0.47
N ASN A 130 -54.89 14.22 -1.79
CA ASN A 130 -56.15 14.11 -2.49
C ASN A 130 -56.49 12.63 -2.58
N LYS A 131 -57.65 12.21 -2.02
CA LYS A 131 -58.17 10.83 -2.06
C LYS A 131 -58.14 10.20 -3.47
N LYS A 132 -58.17 11.05 -4.50
CA LYS A 132 -58.01 10.72 -5.93
C LYS A 132 -56.66 10.05 -6.26
N HIS A 133 -55.57 10.41 -5.58
CA HIS A 133 -54.24 9.82 -5.82
C HIS A 133 -54.17 8.36 -5.34
N LEU A 134 -54.69 8.10 -4.13
CA LEU A 134 -54.78 6.73 -3.59
C LEU A 134 -55.64 5.83 -4.49
N GLU A 135 -56.76 6.36 -4.99
CA GLU A 135 -57.64 5.64 -5.92
C GLU A 135 -56.96 5.36 -7.28
N LEU A 136 -56.16 6.29 -7.79
CA LEU A 136 -55.38 6.09 -9.02
C LEU A 136 -54.25 5.08 -8.82
N GLU A 137 -53.57 5.09 -7.67
CA GLU A 137 -52.58 4.09 -7.28
C GLU A 137 -53.18 2.68 -7.24
N ASP A 138 -54.34 2.51 -6.59
CA ASP A 138 -55.05 1.23 -6.54
C ASP A 138 -55.54 0.78 -7.91
N LYS A 139 -55.99 1.71 -8.76
CA LYS A 139 -56.34 1.41 -10.17
C LYS A 139 -55.12 1.00 -10.98
N ARG A 140 -53.96 1.64 -10.77
CA ARG A 140 -52.67 1.28 -11.41
C ARG A 140 -52.19 -0.10 -10.97
N ARG A 141 -52.34 -0.45 -9.69
CA ARG A 141 -52.01 -1.80 -9.15
C ARG A 141 -52.88 -2.91 -9.73
N LYS A 142 -54.14 -2.60 -10.10
CA LYS A 142 -55.06 -3.56 -10.73
C LYS A 142 -54.77 -3.84 -12.20
N ILE A 143 -53.93 -3.03 -12.86
CA ILE A 143 -53.59 -3.25 -14.27
C ILE A 143 -52.37 -4.17 -14.33
N SER A 144 -52.61 -5.45 -14.60
CA SER A 144 -51.57 -6.38 -14.99
C SER A 144 -50.97 -5.93 -16.32
N VAL A 145 -49.68 -5.58 -16.31
CA VAL A 145 -48.92 -5.18 -17.53
C VAL A 145 -49.01 -6.27 -18.60
N ALA A 146 -48.99 -7.55 -18.20
CA ALA A 146 -49.14 -8.68 -19.11
C ALA A 146 -50.55 -8.77 -19.73
N ALA A 147 -51.61 -8.52 -18.95
CA ALA A 147 -52.98 -8.53 -19.46
C ALA A 147 -53.28 -7.34 -20.39
N ALA A 148 -52.76 -6.15 -20.05
CA ALA A 148 -52.90 -4.96 -20.89
C ALA A 148 -52.08 -5.08 -22.19
N TYR A 149 -50.87 -5.62 -22.11
CA TYR A 149 -50.05 -5.95 -23.28
C TYR A 149 -50.81 -6.91 -24.21
N ASN A 150 -51.34 -8.01 -23.69
CA ASN A 150 -52.07 -9.00 -24.49
C ASN A 150 -53.33 -8.43 -25.19
N LEU A 151 -54.01 -7.46 -24.57
CA LEU A 151 -55.15 -6.76 -25.16
C LEU A 151 -54.73 -5.78 -26.26
N LEU A 152 -53.61 -5.08 -26.07
CA LEU A 152 -53.09 -4.11 -27.04
C LEU A 152 -52.38 -4.78 -28.22
N SER A 153 -51.68 -5.90 -27.98
CA SER A 153 -50.91 -6.63 -28.99
C SER A 153 -51.74 -7.64 -29.77
N GLY A 154 -53.07 -7.68 -29.57
CA GLY A 154 -54.04 -8.42 -30.35
C GLY A 154 -53.51 -9.76 -30.88
N GLY A 155 -53.25 -10.73 -29.99
CA GLY A 155 -52.95 -12.12 -30.33
C GLY A 155 -52.19 -12.36 -31.64
N LEU A 156 -51.02 -11.73 -31.82
CA LEU A 156 -50.13 -12.01 -32.95
C LEU A 156 -49.65 -13.47 -32.86
N LYS A 157 -50.33 -14.37 -33.58
CA LYS A 157 -49.80 -15.71 -33.86
C LYS A 157 -48.52 -15.54 -34.67
N PRO A 158 -47.37 -16.08 -34.24
CA PRO A 158 -46.19 -16.11 -35.09
C PRO A 158 -46.51 -17.02 -36.29
N SER A 159 -46.61 -16.43 -37.49
CA SER A 159 -46.64 -17.21 -38.72
C SER A 159 -45.34 -17.99 -38.82
N SER A 160 -45.43 -19.31 -38.92
CA SER A 160 -44.28 -20.19 -39.15
C SER A 160 -43.59 -19.77 -40.45
N TRP A 161 -42.31 -19.42 -40.36
CA TRP A 161 -41.48 -19.22 -41.54
C TRP A 161 -41.00 -20.60 -42.01
N LEU A 162 -41.43 -20.95 -43.23
CA LEU A 162 -40.71 -21.85 -44.14
C LEU A 162 -39.34 -21.27 -44.48
#